data_AF-A0A708BAP4-F1
#
_entry.id   AF-A0A708BAP4-F1
#
_cell.length_a   1.000
_cell.length_b   1.000
_cell.length_c   1.000
_cell.angle_alpha   90.00
_cell.angle_beta   90.00
_cell.angle_gamma   90.00
#
_symmetry.space_group_name_H-M   'P 1'
#
loop_
_entity.id
_entity.type
_entity.pdbx_description
1 polymer ?
#
loop_
_entity_poly.entity_id
_entity_poly.type
_entity_poly.pdbx_seq_one_letter_code
_entity_poly.pdbx_strand_id
1 'polypeptide(L)' 'MTFKMSDTPQTIKIFNLRSDTNEFIGAGDAYIPPHTGLPANCTDIAPPDIPASHIAIFDAETGTWSLHE' A
#
# COMPACT_ATOMS: atom_id res chain seq x y z
N MET A 1 -5.31 -5.83 7.93
CA MET A 1 -4.28 -6.05 8.98
C MET A 1 -3.53 -4.75 9.17
N THR A 2 -3.12 -4.41 10.39
CA THR A 2 -2.30 -3.22 10.66
C THR A 2 -0.83 -3.61 10.61
N PHE A 3 0.00 -2.86 9.87
CA PHE A 3 1.45 -3.05 9.81
C PHE A 3 2.06 -3.13 11.22
N LYS A 4 2.92 -4.12 11.46
CA LYS A 4 3.58 -4.33 12.75
C LYS A 4 4.98 -3.72 12.74
N MET A 5 5.15 -2.63 13.48
CA MET A 5 6.47 -2.01 13.68
C MET A 5 7.45 -2.97 14.38
N SER A 6 8.74 -2.84 14.07
CA SER A 6 9.84 -3.61 14.69
C SER A 6 10.87 -2.67 15.32
N ASP A 7 11.63 -3.20 16.28
CA ASP A 7 12.84 -2.62 16.87
C ASP A 7 14.10 -2.78 16.00
N THR A 8 13.99 -3.48 14.88
CA THR A 8 15.05 -3.66 13.87
C THR A 8 14.61 -3.11 12.52
N PRO A 9 15.55 -2.66 11.67
CA PRO A 9 15.18 -2.17 10.35
C PRO A 9 14.60 -3.28 9.49
N GLN A 10 13.58 -2.94 8.69
CA GLN A 10 12.91 -3.88 7.79
C GLN A 10 12.98 -3.35 6.36
N THR A 11 13.03 -4.25 5.38
CA THR A 11 12.74 -3.90 3.99
C THR A 11 11.58 -4.74 3.53
N ILE A 12 10.48 -4.09 3.17
CA ILE A 12 9.24 -4.77 2.79
C ILE A 12 8.74 -4.26 1.45
N LYS A 13 7.98 -5.11 0.75
CA LYS A 13 7.26 -4.69 -0.43
C LYS A 13 6.06 -3.85 -0.03
N ILE A 14 5.91 -2.69 -0.65
CA ILE A 14 4.79 -1.78 -0.50
C ILE A 14 4.11 -1.53 -1.84
N PHE A 15 2.86 -1.09 -1.77
CA PHE A 15 2.04 -0.69 -2.91
C PHE A 15 1.74 0.79 -2.74
N ASN A 16 2.29 1.60 -3.65
CA ASN A 16 2.19 3.05 -3.61
C ASN A 16 0.81 3.49 -4.12
N LEU A 17 0.27 4.50 -3.45
CA LEU A 17 -1.03 5.08 -3.70
C LEU A 17 -0.87 6.53 -4.13
N ARG A 18 -1.70 6.97 -5.07
CA ARG A 18 -1.81 8.38 -5.44
C ARG A 18 -2.39 9.16 -4.26
N SER A 19 -1.75 10.25 -3.86
CA SER A 19 -2.02 10.92 -2.57
C SER A 19 -3.41 11.56 -2.44
N ASP A 20 -4.10 11.82 -3.55
CA ASP A 20 -5.41 12.46 -3.59
C ASP A 20 -6.56 11.48 -3.81
N THR A 21 -6.31 10.34 -4.49
CA THR A 21 -7.35 9.38 -4.89
C THR A 21 -7.17 7.98 -4.31
N ASN A 22 -6.03 7.69 -3.66
CA ASN A 22 -5.62 6.35 -3.24
C ASN A 22 -5.57 5.30 -4.35
N GLU A 23 -5.42 5.74 -5.61
CA GLU A 23 -5.25 4.84 -6.75
C GLU A 23 -3.90 4.13 -6.67
N PHE A 24 -3.86 2.84 -6.99
CA PHE A 24 -2.63 2.11 -7.12
C PHE A 24 -1.77 2.66 -8.26
N ILE A 25 -0.54 3.07 -7.96
CA ILE A 25 0.41 3.65 -8.94
C ILE A 25 1.69 2.82 -9.12
N GLY A 26 1.85 1.73 -8.35
CA GLY A 26 2.96 0.81 -8.53
C GLY A 26 3.49 0.21 -7.23
N ALA A 27 4.20 -0.91 -7.35
CA ALA A 27 4.84 -1.59 -6.23
C ALA A 27 6.34 -1.24 -6.15
N GLY A 28 6.88 -1.22 -4.93
CA GLY A 28 8.29 -1.02 -4.68
C GLY A 28 8.70 -1.61 -3.33
N ASP A 29 9.99 -1.60 -3.04
CA ASP A 29 10.47 -2.02 -1.72
C ASP A 29 10.79 -0.75 -0.90
N ALA A 30 10.34 -0.74 0.36
CA ALA A 30 10.56 0.35 1.29
C ALA A 30 11.41 -0.11 2.46
N TYR A 31 12.44 0.68 2.76
CA TYR A 31 13.20 0.56 4.00
C TYR A 31 12.42 1.24 5.14
N ILE A 32 12.11 0.47 6.19
CA ILE A 32 11.40 0.92 7.39
C ILE A 32 12.40 0.95 8.55
N PRO A 33 12.79 2.13 9.05
CA PRO A 33 13.60 2.25 10.25
C PRO A 33 12.94 1.62 11.48
N PRO A 34 13.72 1.20 12.50
CA PRO A 34 13.19 0.79 13.79
C PRO A 34 12.17 1.79 14.37
N HIS A 35 11.12 1.26 14.98
CA HIS A 35 10.07 2.02 15.67
C HIS A 35 9.30 3.01 14.79
N THR A 36 9.28 2.81 13.47
CA THR A 36 8.49 3.61 12.52
C THR A 36 7.42 2.77 11.82
N GLY A 37 6.44 3.45 11.22
CA GLY A 37 5.36 2.83 10.43
C GLY A 37 5.63 2.86 8.92
N LEU A 38 4.61 2.44 8.15
CA LEU A 38 4.64 2.55 6.69
C LEU A 38 4.80 4.01 6.23
N PRO A 39 5.48 4.26 5.09
CA PRO A 39 5.46 5.55 4.42
C PRO A 39 4.03 6.04 4.15
N ALA A 40 3.87 7.35 4.04
CA ALA A 40 2.59 7.93 3.64
C ALA A 40 2.18 7.46 2.24
N ASN A 41 0.88 7.34 2.01
CA ASN A 41 0.29 6.94 0.72
C ASN A 41 0.82 5.60 0.21
N CYS A 42 0.96 4.61 1.09
CA CYS A 42 1.24 3.25 0.68
C CYS A 42 0.50 2.25 1.58
N THR A 43 0.47 1.00 1.15
CA THR A 43 -0.05 -0.14 1.90
C THR A 43 0.87 -1.34 1.75
N ASP A 44 0.90 -2.22 2.75
CA ASP A 44 1.54 -3.55 2.69
C ASP A 44 0.58 -4.63 2.17
N ILE A 45 -0.68 -4.27 1.89
CA ILE A 45 -1.70 -5.16 1.34
C ILE A 45 -1.62 -5.15 -0.18
N ALA A 46 -1.35 -6.31 -0.78
CA ALA A 46 -1.30 -6.44 -2.23
C ALA A 46 -2.65 -6.12 -2.90
N PRO A 47 -2.65 -5.39 -4.04
CA PRO A 47 -3.85 -5.23 -4.83
C PRO A 47 -4.30 -6.59 -5.41
N PRO A 48 -5.60 -6.74 -5.73
CA PRO A 48 -6.06 -7.87 -6.52
C PRO A 48 -5.52 -7.78 -7.95
N ASP A 49 -5.79 -8.80 -8.77
CA ASP A 49 -5.55 -8.71 -10.21
C ASP A 49 -6.36 -7.55 -10.80
N ILE A 50 -5.67 -6.65 -11.53
CA ILE A 50 -6.27 -5.45 -12.13
C ILE A 50 -6.44 -5.72 -13.63
N PRO A 51 -7.68 -5.90 -14.13
CA PRO A 51 -7.91 -6.08 -15.57
C PRO A 51 -7.48 -4.85 -16.37
N ALA A 52 -7.30 -5.02 -17.68
CA ALA A 52 -7.11 -3.87 -18.56
C ALA A 52 -8.29 -2.91 -18.43
N SER A 53 -8.00 -1.61 -18.52
CA SER A 53 -9.00 -0.54 -18.34
C SER A 53 -9.65 -0.48 -16.96
N HIS A 54 -9.02 -1.06 -15.92
CA HIS A 54 -9.46 -0.88 -14.55
C HIS A 54 -8.39 -0.17 -13.72
N ILE A 55 -8.84 0.49 -12.65
CA ILE A 55 -8.01 1.13 -11.64
C ILE A 55 -8.38 0.54 -10.28
N ALA A 56 -7.37 0.13 -9.52
CA ALA A 56 -7.54 -0.29 -8.13
C ALA A 56 -7.42 0.91 -7.20
N ILE A 57 -8.41 1.13 -6.35
CA ILE A 57 -8.43 2.18 -5.33
C ILE A 57 -8.39 1.51 -3.96
N PHE A 58 -7.46 1.95 -3.10
CA PHE A 58 -7.35 1.44 -1.74
C PHE A 58 -8.17 2.28 -0.77
N ASP A 59 -9.03 1.61 -0.01
CA ASP A 59 -9.73 2.20 1.13
C ASP A 59 -8.91 1.94 2.40
N ALA A 60 -8.29 2.99 2.94
CA ALA A 60 -7.47 2.91 4.14
C ALA A 60 -8.30 2.75 5.43
N GLU A 61 -9.58 3.10 5.43
CA GLU A 61 -10.46 2.93 6.60
C GLU A 61 -10.83 1.46 6.77
N THR A 62 -11.14 0.77 5.67
CA THR A 62 -11.49 -0.66 5.69
C THR A 62 -10.31 -1.59 5.45
N GLY A 63 -9.20 -1.07 4.89
CA GLY A 63 -8.04 -1.85 4.49
C GLY A 63 -8.33 -2.78 3.31
N THR A 64 -9.17 -2.34 2.36
CA THR A 64 -9.63 -3.14 1.22
C THR A 64 -9.42 -2.44 -0.12
N TRP A 65 -9.50 -3.21 -1.20
CA TRP A 65 -9.35 -2.72 -2.56
C TRP A 65 -10.69 -2.73 -3.29
N SER A 66 -10.98 -1.66 -4.03
CA SER A 66 -12.09 -1.58 -4.97
C SER A 66 -11.55 -1.43 -6.39
N LEU A 67 -12.18 -2.09 -7.37
CA LEU A 67 -11.85 -1.96 -8.79
C LEU A 67 -12.89 -1.08 -9.49
N HIS A 68 -12.41 -0.16 -10.32
CA HIS A 68 -13.22 0.78 -11.08
C HIS A 68 -12.81 0.74 -12.56
N GLU A 69 -13.77 0.87 -13.47
CA GLU A 69 -13.57 1.00 -14.93
C GLU A 69 -13.33 2.45 -15.36
#